data_AF-Q3IC86-F1
#
_entry.id   AF-Q3IC86-F1
#
_cell.length_a   1.000
_cell.length_b   1.000
_cell.length_c   1.000
_cell.angle_alpha   90.00
_cell.angle_beta   90.00
_cell.angle_gamma   90.00
#
_symmetry.space_group_name_H-M   'P 1'
#
loop_
_entity.id
_entity.type
_entity.pdbx_description
1 polymer ?
#
loop_
_entity_poly.entity_id
_entity_poly.type
_entity_poly.pdbx_seq_one_letter_code
_entity_poly.pdbx_strand_id
1 'polypeptide(L)'
;MKVIITIIVLLIITSGYYLSVHAAIFNANKTIEVKEYSDLFYKLGSDSAPDSVSIDEIIAGASQFALSMCDDAVYQQVLGKTVDSCKLKFHQSKAKCAQFLTAHNSAFYDKKTPVSLVAEKFIDCVSS
;
A
#
# COMPACT_ATOMS: atom_id res chain seq x y z
N MET A 1 55.17 -10.71 -15.54
CA MET A 1 54.00 -10.40 -16.40
C MET A 1 52.81 -11.31 -16.17
N LYS A 2 52.92 -12.64 -16.24
CA LYS A 2 51.79 -13.58 -16.01
C LYS A 2 51.06 -13.36 -14.67
N VAL A 3 51.78 -13.23 -13.56
CA VAL A 3 51.19 -13.06 -12.20
C VAL A 3 50.40 -11.75 -12.04
N ILE A 4 50.86 -10.66 -12.67
CA ILE A 4 50.22 -9.34 -12.60
C ILE A 4 48.88 -9.36 -13.34
N ILE A 5 48.83 -10.04 -14.50
CA ILE A 5 47.60 -10.22 -15.29
C ILE A 5 46.58 -11.05 -14.51
N THR A 6 47.01 -12.10 -13.80
CA THR A 6 46.11 -12.94 -12.98
C THR A 6 45.49 -12.16 -11.82
N ILE A 7 46.25 -11.25 -11.17
CA ILE A 7 45.75 -10.43 -10.06
C ILE A 7 44.72 -9.39 -10.54
N ILE A 8 44.97 -8.76 -11.69
CA ILE A 8 44.05 -7.77 -12.27
C ILE A 8 42.72 -8.44 -12.66
N VAL A 9 42.77 -9.63 -13.26
CA VAL A 9 41.56 -10.38 -13.62
C VAL A 9 40.76 -10.77 -12.38
N LEU A 10 41.43 -11.19 -11.28
CA LEU A 10 40.76 -11.53 -10.03
C LEU A 10 40.02 -10.33 -9.43
N LEU A 11 40.64 -9.14 -9.45
CA LEU A 11 40.05 -7.91 -8.91
C LEU A 11 38.80 -7.45 -9.68
N ILE A 12 38.79 -7.62 -11.01
CA ILE A 12 37.64 -7.27 -11.86
C ILE A 12 36.47 -8.22 -11.60
N ILE A 13 36.74 -9.52 -11.40
CA ILE A 13 35.69 -10.50 -11.11
C ILE A 13 35.07 -10.22 -9.74
N THR A 14 35.88 -9.90 -8.73
CA THR A 14 35.37 -9.60 -7.38
C THR A 14 34.59 -8.29 -7.31
N SER A 15 35.02 -7.25 -8.04
CA SER A 15 34.30 -5.97 -8.07
C SER A 15 33.01 -6.05 -8.89
N GLY A 16 33.02 -6.80 -10.00
CA GLY A 16 31.83 -7.13 -10.77
C GLY A 16 30.79 -7.88 -9.94
N TYR A 17 31.21 -8.90 -9.17
CA TYR A 17 30.30 -9.64 -8.30
C TYR A 17 29.73 -8.77 -7.16
N TYR A 18 30.54 -7.91 -6.56
CA TYR A 18 30.12 -7.02 -5.48
C TYR A 18 29.09 -5.98 -5.96
N LEU A 19 29.31 -5.40 -7.15
CA LEU A 19 28.37 -4.47 -7.79
C LEU A 19 27.09 -5.19 -8.24
N SER A 20 27.18 -6.42 -8.74
CA SER A 20 26.02 -7.20 -9.19
C SER A 20 25.09 -7.59 -8.05
N VAL A 21 25.65 -7.97 -6.90
CA VAL A 21 24.88 -8.32 -5.69
C VAL A 21 24.22 -7.09 -5.08
N HIS A 22 24.90 -5.93 -5.05
CA HIS A 22 24.29 -4.69 -4.57
C HIS A 22 23.28 -4.10 -5.56
N ALA A 23 23.51 -4.20 -6.87
CA ALA A 23 22.54 -3.76 -7.89
C ALA A 23 21.24 -4.57 -7.86
N ALA A 24 21.30 -5.86 -7.52
CA ALA A 24 20.11 -6.69 -7.33
C ALA A 24 19.24 -6.25 -6.14
N ILE A 25 19.82 -5.57 -5.13
CA ILE A 25 19.09 -5.02 -3.99
C ILE A 25 18.37 -3.71 -4.37
N PHE A 26 18.95 -2.91 -5.27
CA PHE A 26 18.33 -1.65 -5.74
C PHE A 26 17.29 -1.85 -6.87
N ASN A 27 17.24 -3.02 -7.51
CA ASN A 27 16.37 -3.26 -8.67
C ASN A 27 15.30 -4.34 -8.43
N ALA A 28 15.12 -4.75 -7.17
CA ALA A 28 13.90 -5.43 -6.79
C ALA A 28 12.79 -4.37 -6.77
N ASN A 29 12.11 -4.22 -7.90
CA ASN A 29 10.84 -3.50 -8.01
C ASN A 29 9.84 -4.24 -7.11
N LYS A 30 9.96 -4.02 -5.80
CA LYS A 30 9.22 -4.74 -4.77
C LYS A 30 7.82 -4.17 -4.85
N THR A 31 6.95 -4.85 -5.58
CA THR A 31 5.52 -4.58 -5.58
C THR A 31 5.04 -4.73 -4.15
N ILE A 32 4.89 -3.59 -3.47
CA ILE A 32 4.31 -3.54 -2.13
C ILE A 32 2.83 -3.79 -2.32
N GLU A 33 2.40 -5.00 -1.97
CA GLU A 33 0.99 -5.37 -1.91
C GLU A 33 0.35 -4.61 -0.75
N VAL A 34 -0.71 -3.84 -1.02
CA VAL A 34 -1.43 -3.08 0.01
C VAL A 34 -2.37 -4.02 0.75
N LYS A 35 -2.02 -4.38 1.99
CA LYS A 35 -2.83 -5.22 2.88
C LYS A 35 -3.42 -4.42 4.04
N GLU A 36 -2.67 -3.43 4.51
CA GLU A 36 -3.04 -2.52 5.58
C GLU A 36 -3.18 -1.09 5.05
N TYR A 37 -3.94 -0.26 5.77
CA TYR A 37 -4.07 1.16 5.44
C TYR A 37 -2.73 1.91 5.47
N SER A 38 -1.82 1.53 6.36
CA SER A 38 -0.46 2.06 6.49
C SER A 38 0.40 1.81 5.24
N ASP A 39 0.18 0.69 4.54
CA ASP A 39 0.94 0.30 3.35
C ASP A 39 0.80 1.32 2.22
N LEU A 40 -0.34 2.02 2.13
CA LEU A 40 -0.56 3.11 1.17
C LEU A 40 0.49 4.22 1.32
N PHE A 41 0.75 4.64 2.57
CA PHE A 41 1.67 5.73 2.86
C PHE A 41 3.13 5.30 2.82
N TYR A 42 3.37 4.03 3.14
CA TYR A 42 4.70 3.43 2.98
C TYR A 42 5.07 3.34 1.50
N LYS A 43 4.14 2.92 0.64
CA LYS A 43 4.32 2.86 -0.81
C LYS A 43 4.58 4.24 -1.42
N LEU A 44 3.87 5.27 -0.97
CA LEU A 44 4.07 6.68 -1.41
C LEU A 44 5.28 7.39 -0.78
N GLY A 45 6.00 6.74 0.14
CA GLY A 45 7.10 7.37 0.89
C GLY A 45 8.40 6.60 0.85
N SER A 46 8.46 5.50 0.09
CA SER A 46 9.63 4.64 0.00
C SER A 46 10.30 4.84 -1.34
N ASP A 47 11.59 5.19 -1.32
CA ASP A 47 12.45 5.34 -2.51
C ASP A 47 12.58 4.05 -3.35
N SER A 48 12.02 2.94 -2.87
CA SER A 48 12.09 1.60 -3.46
C SER A 48 10.71 1.01 -3.83
N ALA A 49 9.65 1.80 -3.71
CA ALA A 49 8.29 1.40 -4.02
C ALA A 49 7.78 2.13 -5.28
N PRO A 50 6.71 1.65 -5.93
CA PRO A 50 6.06 2.42 -6.98
C PRO A 50 5.61 3.77 -6.42
N ASP A 51 5.96 4.88 -7.06
CA ASP A 51 5.54 6.26 -6.70
C ASP A 51 4.03 6.51 -6.88
N SER A 52 3.22 5.45 -6.91
CA SER A 52 1.77 5.58 -7.00
C SER A 52 1.02 4.41 -6.36
N VAL A 53 -0.18 4.72 -5.89
CA VAL A 53 -1.20 3.77 -5.43
C VAL A 53 -2.41 3.82 -6.36
N SER A 54 -3.03 2.67 -6.63
CA SER A 54 -4.27 2.61 -7.41
C SER A 54 -5.50 2.88 -6.56
N ILE A 55 -6.61 3.25 -7.19
CA ILE A 55 -7.89 3.40 -6.49
C ILE A 55 -8.33 2.10 -5.79
N ASP A 56 -8.04 0.95 -6.39
CA ASP A 56 -8.36 -0.36 -5.81
C ASP A 56 -7.54 -0.64 -4.54
N GLU A 57 -6.26 -0.24 -4.55
CA GLU A 57 -5.39 -0.33 -3.36
C GLU A 57 -5.90 0.58 -2.24
N ILE A 58 -6.32 1.81 -2.57
CA ILE A 58 -6.92 2.73 -1.61
C ILE A 58 -8.19 2.11 -1.00
N ILE A 59 -9.08 1.55 -1.83
CA ILE A 59 -10.31 0.89 -1.39
C ILE A 59 -9.99 -0.32 -0.51
N ALA A 60 -8.95 -1.10 -0.83
CA ALA A 60 -8.53 -2.26 -0.04
C ALA A 60 -8.01 -1.85 1.35
N GLY A 61 -7.07 -0.91 1.41
CA GLY A 61 -6.52 -0.40 2.67
C GLY A 61 -7.59 0.28 3.53
N ALA A 62 -8.44 1.12 2.92
CA ALA A 62 -9.55 1.79 3.62
C ALA A 62 -10.62 0.79 4.09
N SER A 63 -10.87 -0.29 3.34
CA SER A 63 -11.74 -1.40 3.77
C SER A 63 -11.20 -2.09 5.01
N GLN A 64 -9.90 -2.38 5.04
CA GLN A 64 -9.26 -3.01 6.18
C GLN A 64 -9.38 -2.13 7.44
N PHE A 65 -9.14 -0.82 7.29
CA PHE A 65 -9.29 0.14 8.38
C PHE A 65 -10.74 0.29 8.86
N ALA A 66 -11.71 0.37 7.95
CA ALA A 66 -13.13 0.44 8.33
C ALA A 66 -13.57 -0.81 9.12
N LEU A 67 -13.11 -2.00 8.71
CA LEU A 67 -13.39 -3.23 9.42
C LEU A 67 -12.70 -3.30 10.78
N SER A 68 -11.45 -2.82 10.92
CA SER A 68 -10.79 -2.76 12.22
C SER A 68 -11.50 -1.81 13.19
N MET A 69 -12.05 -0.71 12.69
CA MET A 69 -12.93 0.16 13.48
C MET A 69 -14.23 -0.53 13.89
N CYS A 70 -14.80 -1.38 13.02
CA CYS A 70 -15.95 -2.21 13.40
C CYS A 70 -15.60 -3.27 14.45
N ASP A 71 -14.37 -3.79 14.46
CA ASP A 71 -13.91 -4.80 15.42
C ASP A 71 -13.65 -4.24 16.83
N ASP A 72 -13.45 -2.92 16.96
CA ASP A 72 -13.31 -2.26 18.25
C ASP A 72 -14.69 -2.12 18.95
N ALA A 73 -14.98 -3.07 19.84
CA ALA A 73 -16.23 -3.11 20.59
C ALA A 73 -16.45 -1.87 21.46
N VAL A 74 -15.40 -1.29 22.04
CA VAL A 74 -15.50 -0.09 22.89
C VAL A 74 -15.88 1.11 22.04
N TYR A 75 -15.22 1.26 20.89
CA TYR A 75 -15.53 2.31 19.92
C TYR A 75 -16.96 2.18 19.38
N GLN A 76 -17.39 0.98 18.99
CA GLN A 76 -18.76 0.75 18.54
C GLN A 76 -19.80 1.03 19.63
N GLN A 77 -19.52 0.68 20.88
CA GLN A 77 -20.39 0.98 22.00
C GLN A 77 -20.57 2.50 22.20
N VAL A 78 -19.49 3.27 22.11
CA VAL A 78 -19.55 4.75 22.17
C VAL A 78 -20.39 5.33 21.04
N LEU A 79 -20.36 4.71 19.86
CA LEU A 79 -21.19 5.09 18.72
C LEU A 79 -22.64 4.59 18.79
N GLY A 80 -23.02 3.85 19.86
CA GLY A 80 -24.35 3.25 19.99
C GLY A 80 -24.62 2.13 18.98
N LYS A 81 -23.57 1.49 18.46
CA LYS A 81 -23.61 0.41 17.48
C LYS A 81 -23.08 -0.89 18.09
N THR A 82 -23.25 -2.00 17.37
CA THR A 82 -22.60 -3.28 17.69
C THR A 82 -21.57 -3.59 16.61
N VAL A 83 -20.60 -4.44 16.95
CA VAL A 83 -19.61 -4.97 15.98
C VAL A 83 -20.34 -5.56 14.77
N ASP A 84 -21.37 -6.37 15.01
CA ASP A 84 -22.16 -7.02 13.95
C ASP A 84 -22.92 -6.03 13.07
N SER A 85 -23.55 -5.00 13.66
CA SER A 85 -24.29 -4.01 12.89
C SER A 85 -23.36 -3.14 12.05
N CYS A 86 -22.16 -2.83 12.55
CA CYS A 86 -21.12 -2.14 11.81
C CYS A 86 -20.65 -2.96 10.60
N LYS A 87 -20.28 -4.23 10.82
CA LYS A 87 -19.82 -5.12 9.73
C LYS A 87 -20.90 -5.38 8.69
N LEU A 88 -22.14 -5.61 9.12
CA LEU A 88 -23.27 -5.81 8.21
C LEU A 88 -23.42 -4.60 7.28
N LYS A 89 -23.38 -3.40 7.85
CA LYS A 89 -23.48 -2.15 7.10
C LYS A 89 -22.32 -1.95 6.14
N PHE A 90 -21.10 -2.22 6.58
CA PHE A 90 -19.92 -2.20 5.73
C PHE A 90 -20.10 -3.12 4.51
N HIS A 91 -20.52 -4.37 4.72
CA HIS A 91 -20.71 -5.33 3.63
C HIS A 91 -21.83 -4.93 2.66
N GLN A 92 -22.90 -4.32 3.15
CA GLN A 92 -24.01 -3.82 2.33
C GLN A 92 -23.59 -2.62 1.46
N SER A 93 -22.77 -1.71 2.00
CA SER A 93 -22.40 -0.46 1.33
C SER A 93 -21.14 -0.58 0.46
N LYS A 94 -20.23 -1.52 0.76
CA LYS A 94 -18.90 -1.63 0.13
C LYS A 94 -18.92 -1.53 -1.39
N ALA A 95 -19.73 -2.37 -2.05
CA ALA A 95 -19.75 -2.45 -3.51
C ALA A 95 -20.17 -1.13 -4.16
N LYS A 96 -21.22 -0.50 -3.61
CA LYS A 96 -21.73 0.79 -4.09
C LYS A 96 -20.74 1.92 -3.86
N CYS A 97 -20.11 1.97 -2.68
CA CYS A 97 -19.11 2.97 -2.34
C CYS A 97 -17.85 2.83 -3.19
N ALA A 98 -17.37 1.61 -3.41
CA ALA A 98 -16.23 1.32 -4.29
C ALA A 98 -16.55 1.75 -5.72
N GLN A 99 -17.69 1.34 -6.27
CA GLN A 99 -18.11 1.73 -7.62
C GLN A 99 -18.20 3.24 -7.79
N PHE A 100 -18.77 3.95 -6.81
CA PHE A 100 -18.85 5.40 -6.82
C PHE A 100 -17.45 6.03 -6.85
N LEU A 101 -16.53 5.59 -5.99
CA LEU A 101 -15.19 6.15 -5.98
C LEU A 101 -14.45 5.87 -7.28
N THR A 102 -14.44 4.63 -7.78
CA THR A 102 -13.78 4.27 -9.04
C THR A 102 -14.33 5.08 -10.22
N ALA A 103 -15.63 5.40 -10.25
CA ALA A 103 -16.24 6.18 -11.33
C ALA A 103 -15.92 7.69 -11.29
N HIS A 104 -15.61 8.24 -10.11
CA HIS A 104 -15.51 9.70 -9.90
C HIS A 104 -14.11 10.19 -9.48
N ASN A 105 -13.11 9.30 -9.47
CA ASN A 105 -11.77 9.61 -8.99
C ASN A 105 -10.70 9.16 -10.00
N SER A 106 -9.45 9.57 -9.77
CA SER A 106 -8.32 9.10 -10.58
C SER A 106 -8.09 7.61 -10.35
N ALA A 107 -7.64 6.91 -11.39
CA ALA A 107 -7.24 5.51 -11.26
C ALA A 107 -5.96 5.34 -10.42
N PHE A 108 -5.08 6.35 -10.41
CA PHE A 108 -3.80 6.33 -9.71
C PHE A 108 -3.50 7.67 -9.01
N TYR A 109 -2.75 7.58 -7.91
CA TYR A 109 -2.36 8.71 -7.08
C TYR A 109 -0.90 8.60 -6.66
N ASP A 110 -0.18 9.72 -6.72
CA ASP A 110 1.25 9.84 -6.40
C ASP A 110 1.53 10.66 -5.13
N LYS A 111 0.47 11.17 -4.49
CA LYS A 111 0.57 12.05 -3.31
C LYS A 111 -0.26 11.52 -2.16
N LYS A 112 0.30 11.64 -0.96
CA LYS A 112 -0.34 11.20 0.30
C LYS A 112 -1.66 11.92 0.57
N THR A 113 -1.72 13.24 0.37
CA THR A 113 -2.93 14.02 0.69
C THR A 113 -4.15 13.62 -0.13
N PRO A 114 -4.10 13.52 -1.48
CA PRO A 114 -5.21 12.99 -2.25
C PRO A 114 -5.63 11.57 -1.84
N VAL A 115 -4.66 10.72 -1.48
CA VAL A 115 -4.91 9.33 -1.06
C VAL A 115 -5.69 9.28 0.25
N SER A 116 -5.28 10.08 1.25
CA SER A 116 -6.03 10.23 2.51
C SER A 116 -7.46 10.67 2.25
N LEU A 117 -7.66 11.71 1.43
CA LEU A 117 -9.00 12.25 1.14
C LEU A 117 -9.92 11.24 0.45
N VAL A 118 -9.39 10.42 -0.47
CA VAL A 118 -10.17 9.39 -1.16
C VAL A 118 -10.49 8.23 -0.21
N ALA A 119 -9.53 7.83 0.62
CA ALA A 119 -9.76 6.80 1.63
C ALA A 119 -10.81 7.23 2.66
N GLU A 120 -10.74 8.47 3.16
CA GLU A 120 -11.72 9.05 4.08
C GLU A 120 -13.13 9.01 3.48
N LYS A 121 -13.28 9.44 2.21
CA LYS A 121 -14.56 9.35 1.49
C LYS A 121 -15.10 7.93 1.41
N PHE A 122 -14.22 6.94 1.22
CA PHE A 122 -14.63 5.54 1.23
C PHE A 122 -15.14 5.11 2.60
N ILE A 123 -14.36 5.38 3.64
CA ILE A 123 -14.65 5.03 5.04
C ILE A 123 -15.98 5.65 5.47
N ASP A 124 -16.18 6.92 5.17
CA ASP A 124 -17.43 7.63 5.46
C ASP A 124 -18.61 6.97 4.76
N CYS A 125 -18.47 6.65 3.46
CA CYS A 125 -19.53 6.02 2.69
C CYS A 125 -19.94 4.65 3.24
N VAL A 126 -18.99 3.81 3.65
CA VAL A 126 -19.30 2.47 4.17
C VAL A 126 -19.79 2.48 5.63
N SER A 127 -19.60 3.60 6.34
CA SER A 127 -20.01 3.78 7.73
C SER A 127 -21.35 4.53 7.90
N SER A 128 -21.76 5.27 6.86
CA SER A 128 -22.94 6.17 6.79
C SER A 128 -24.27 5.47 6.65
#